data_AF-A0A429FR98-F1
#
_entry.id   AF-A0A429FR98-F1
#
_cell.length_a   1.000
_cell.length_b   1.000
_cell.length_c   1.000
_cell.angle_alpha   90.00
_cell.angle_beta   90.00
_cell.angle_gamma   90.00
#
_symmetry.space_group_name_H-M   'P 1'
#
loop_
_entity.id
_entity.type
_entity.pdbx_description
1 polymer ?
#
loop_
_entity_poly.entity_id
_entity_poly.type
_entity_poly.pdbx_seq_one_letter_code
_entity_poly.pdbx_strand_id
1 'polypeptide(L)'
;MGTTNPAALVDSQVTDRLVRRITADHPEISETTARRIVGQAAAFVAASGRYPGQSLAPSQLVDYGWHAFILHTVDYARFCSQTVGGFVHHVPTDEGDETPSAARATRERTLAAIRAAGYTVDEELWPDLAKCTQCHAGCTDSPKNS
;
A
#
# COMPACT_ATOMS: atom_id res chain seq x y z
N MET A 1 17.13 -1.79 11.51
CA MET A 1 15.66 -1.65 11.61
C MET A 1 15.30 -0.21 11.35
N GLY A 2 14.25 0.07 10.58
CA GLY A 2 13.78 1.44 10.37
C GLY A 2 13.23 2.03 11.66
N THR A 3 13.53 3.29 11.93
CA THR A 3 13.19 3.98 13.19
C THR A 3 12.29 5.20 12.96
N THR A 4 12.16 5.66 11.72
CA THR A 4 11.36 6.82 11.37
C THR A 4 9.90 6.43 11.18
N ASN A 5 8.99 7.09 11.89
CA ASN A 5 7.55 6.93 11.71
C ASN A 5 7.11 7.51 10.35
N PRO A 6 6.53 6.70 9.44
CA PRO A 6 6.07 7.16 8.14
C PRO A 6 5.00 8.25 8.16
N ALA A 7 4.22 8.36 9.24
CA ALA A 7 3.22 9.42 9.39
C ALA A 7 3.84 10.83 9.35
N ALA A 8 5.15 10.96 9.59
CA ALA A 8 5.86 12.23 9.51
C ALA A 8 6.33 12.59 8.09
N LEU A 9 6.16 11.71 7.11
CA LEU A 9 6.61 11.94 5.73
C LEU A 9 5.68 12.85 4.93
N VAL A 10 4.43 12.98 5.37
CA VAL A 10 3.39 13.72 4.67
C VAL A 10 2.93 14.86 5.57
N ASP A 11 2.81 16.06 4.99
CA ASP A 11 2.28 17.23 5.70
C ASP A 11 0.89 16.92 6.29
N SER A 12 0.57 17.51 7.45
CA SER A 12 -0.68 17.20 8.16
C SER A 12 -1.92 17.58 7.37
N GLN A 13 -1.90 18.68 6.62
CA GLN A 13 -3.04 19.09 5.78
C GLN A 13 -3.21 18.16 4.58
N VAL A 14 -2.10 17.69 4.00
CA VAL A 14 -2.13 16.68 2.94
C VAL A 14 -2.70 15.39 3.51
N THR A 15 -2.20 14.94 4.67
CA THR A 15 -2.70 13.75 5.37
C THR A 15 -4.20 13.84 5.60
N ASP A 16 -4.72 14.97 6.09
CA ASP A 16 -6.16 15.15 6.32
C ASP A 16 -6.99 15.07 5.03
N ARG A 17 -6.47 15.56 3.89
CA ARG A 17 -7.14 15.42 2.59
C ARG A 17 -7.17 13.96 2.14
N LEU A 18 -6.05 13.25 2.26
CA LEU A 18 -5.95 11.85 1.88
C LEU A 18 -6.83 10.97 2.77
N VAL A 19 -6.85 11.22 4.07
CA VAL A 19 -7.71 10.53 5.03
C VAL A 19 -9.18 10.69 4.67
N ARG A 20 -9.64 11.92 4.41
CA ARG A 20 -11.01 12.18 3.95
C ARG A 20 -11.33 11.44 2.66
N ARG A 21 -10.38 11.34 1.74
CA ARG A 21 -10.58 10.61 0.49
C ARG A 21 -10.69 9.10 0.72
N ILE A 22 -9.79 8.52 1.51
CA ILE A 22 -9.80 7.10 1.86
C ILE A 22 -11.11 6.73 2.54
N THR A 23 -11.56 7.49 3.54
CA THR A 23 -12.80 7.16 4.28
C THR A 23 -14.08 7.41 3.48
N ALA A 24 -14.02 8.27 2.45
CA ALA A 24 -15.13 8.44 1.50
C ALA A 24 -15.25 7.26 0.53
N ASP A 25 -14.11 6.76 0.03
CA ASP A 25 -14.07 5.64 -0.92
C ASP A 25 -14.21 4.27 -0.20
N HIS A 26 -13.79 4.19 1.06
CA HIS A 26 -13.81 2.99 1.91
C HIS A 26 -14.41 3.29 3.30
N PRO A 27 -15.74 3.39 3.43
CA PRO A 27 -16.42 3.75 4.69
C PRO A 27 -16.18 2.77 5.85
N GLU A 28 -15.74 1.55 5.57
CA GLU A 28 -15.35 0.54 6.56
C GLU A 28 -14.02 0.85 7.26
N ILE A 29 -13.20 1.75 6.69
CA ILE A 29 -11.91 2.13 7.24
C ILE A 29 -12.09 3.30 8.20
N SER A 30 -11.72 3.11 9.47
CA SER A 30 -11.73 4.20 10.46
C SER A 30 -10.74 5.31 10.12
N GLU A 31 -10.98 6.54 10.57
CA GLU A 31 -10.05 7.67 10.37
C GLU A 31 -8.65 7.36 10.92
N THR A 32 -8.58 6.71 12.08
CA THR A 32 -7.31 6.28 12.71
C THR A 32 -6.55 5.31 11.80
N THR A 33 -7.24 4.34 11.22
CA THR A 33 -6.65 3.38 10.27
C THR A 33 -6.24 4.08 8.97
N ALA A 34 -7.06 4.99 8.44
CA ALA A 34 -6.73 5.76 7.24
C ALA A 34 -5.46 6.60 7.42
N ARG A 35 -5.24 7.21 8.60
CA ARG A 35 -3.99 7.93 8.91
C ARG A 35 -2.77 7.02 8.87
N ARG A 36 -2.88 5.79 9.40
CA ARG A 36 -1.82 4.77 9.34
C ARG A 36 -1.55 4.35 7.89
N ILE A 37 -2.61 4.16 7.10
CA ILE A 37 -2.53 3.84 5.66
C ILE A 37 -1.76 4.92 4.88
N VAL A 38 -2.07 6.21 5.09
CA VAL A 38 -1.35 7.32 4.45
C VAL A 38 0.16 7.25 4.74
N GLY A 39 0.54 7.02 6.00
CA GLY A 39 1.94 6.87 6.38
C GLY A 39 2.60 5.69 5.65
N GLN A 40 1.99 4.50 5.68
CA GLN A 40 2.55 3.33 5.01
C GLN A 40 2.63 3.50 3.48
N ALA A 41 1.67 4.18 2.86
CA ALA A 41 1.72 4.52 1.43
C ALA A 41 2.89 5.45 1.09
N ALA A 42 3.12 6.49 1.92
CA ALA A 42 4.27 7.37 1.75
C ALA A 42 5.60 6.62 1.88
N ALA A 43 5.73 5.73 2.87
CA ALA A 43 6.92 4.89 3.02
C ALA A 43 7.12 3.92 1.84
N PHE A 44 6.03 3.34 1.31
CA PHE A 44 6.07 2.49 0.13
C PHE A 44 6.56 3.25 -1.11
N VAL A 45 6.04 4.46 -1.37
CA VAL A 45 6.47 5.30 -2.49
C VAL A 45 7.94 5.71 -2.34
N ALA A 46 8.35 6.10 -1.13
CA ALA A 46 9.74 6.45 -0.83
C ALA A 46 10.70 5.27 -1.05
N ALA A 47 10.32 4.06 -0.61
CA ALA A 47 11.10 2.85 -0.83
C ALA A 47 11.18 2.48 -2.32
N SER A 48 10.05 2.55 -3.04
CA SER A 48 10.00 2.25 -4.48
C SER A 48 10.89 3.20 -5.29
N GLY A 49 10.91 4.48 -4.92
CA GLY A 49 11.80 5.47 -5.50
C GLY A 49 13.29 5.23 -5.22
N ARG A 50 13.62 4.74 -4.03
CA ARG A 50 15.01 4.44 -3.62
C ARG A 50 15.54 3.14 -4.21
N TYR A 51 14.66 2.21 -4.58
CA TYR A 51 15.01 0.90 -5.12
C TYR A 51 14.29 0.60 -6.46
N PRO A 52 14.47 1.42 -7.51
CA PRO A 52 13.69 1.35 -8.74
C PRO A 52 13.90 0.07 -9.58
N GLY A 53 14.91 -0.76 -9.26
CA GLY A 53 15.14 -2.06 -9.88
C GLY A 53 14.52 -3.23 -9.12
N GLN A 54 13.86 -2.98 -7.98
CA GLN A 54 13.15 -4.00 -7.23
C GLN A 54 11.67 -3.93 -7.60
N SER A 55 11.10 -5.08 -7.99
CA SER A 55 9.65 -5.21 -8.17
C SER A 55 9.00 -5.21 -6.78
N LEU A 56 8.58 -4.02 -6.32
CA LEU A 56 7.86 -3.82 -5.07
C LEU A 56 6.37 -3.62 -5.38
N ALA A 57 5.52 -4.21 -4.55
CA ALA A 57 4.08 -4.00 -4.62
C ALA A 57 3.51 -3.65 -3.24
N PRO A 58 2.52 -2.75 -3.16
CA PRO A 58 1.83 -2.45 -1.91
C PRO A 58 0.90 -3.62 -1.51
N SER A 59 0.48 -3.65 -0.24
CA SER A 59 -0.72 -4.41 0.14
C SER A 59 -1.97 -3.66 -0.32
N GLN A 60 -3.13 -4.32 -0.35
CA GLN A 60 -4.40 -3.70 -0.73
C GLN A 60 -4.72 -2.44 0.09
N LEU A 61 -4.55 -2.48 1.42
CA LEU A 61 -4.83 -1.32 2.27
C LEU A 61 -3.88 -0.15 1.99
N VAL A 62 -2.61 -0.43 1.73
CA VAL A 62 -1.60 0.59 1.43
C VAL A 62 -1.81 1.15 0.03
N ASP A 63 -2.30 0.32 -0.90
CA ASP A 63 -2.66 0.71 -2.25
C ASP A 63 -3.80 1.73 -2.28
N TYR A 64 -4.82 1.60 -1.42
CA TYR A 64 -5.86 2.64 -1.28
C TYR A 64 -5.26 4.00 -0.89
N GLY A 65 -4.27 4.01 -0.02
CA GLY A 65 -3.54 5.21 0.35
C GLY A 65 -2.74 5.79 -0.81
N TRP A 66 -2.07 4.94 -1.59
CA TRP A 66 -1.29 5.38 -2.76
C TRP A 66 -2.20 5.92 -3.86
N HIS A 67 -3.30 5.24 -4.17
CA HIS A 67 -4.32 5.71 -5.10
C HIS A 67 -4.89 7.05 -4.69
N ALA A 68 -5.30 7.22 -3.42
CA ALA A 68 -5.75 8.51 -2.91
C ALA A 68 -4.67 9.59 -3.10
N PHE A 69 -3.39 9.26 -2.88
CA PHE A 69 -2.29 10.21 -3.04
C PHE A 69 -2.08 10.64 -4.49
N ILE A 70 -2.06 9.69 -5.44
CA ILE A 70 -1.90 9.98 -6.88
C ILE A 70 -2.97 10.94 -7.39
N LEU A 71 -4.21 10.83 -6.88
CA LEU A 71 -5.31 11.72 -7.25
C LEU A 71 -5.12 13.16 -6.74
N HIS A 72 -4.26 13.38 -5.75
CA HIS A 72 -3.83 14.70 -5.29
C HIS A 72 -2.50 15.08 -5.96
N THR A 73 -2.55 15.20 -7.29
CA THR A 73 -1.37 15.24 -8.17
C THR A 73 -0.32 16.29 -7.79
N VAL A 74 -0.72 17.48 -7.33
CA VAL A 74 0.21 18.54 -6.87
C VAL A 74 0.98 18.11 -5.62
N ASP A 75 0.27 17.57 -4.63
CA ASP A 75 0.89 17.09 -3.39
C ASP A 75 1.76 15.86 -3.65
N TYR A 76 1.29 14.97 -4.52
CA TYR A 76 2.02 13.75 -4.89
C TYR A 76 3.32 14.05 -5.65
N ALA A 77 3.27 14.93 -6.65
CA ALA A 77 4.46 15.34 -7.39
C ALA A 77 5.47 16.04 -6.48
N ARG A 78 5.00 16.90 -5.56
CA ARG A 78 5.86 17.55 -4.57
C ARG A 78 6.52 16.53 -3.65
N PHE A 79 5.75 15.60 -3.10
CA PHE A 79 6.26 14.52 -2.25
C PHE A 79 7.33 13.71 -2.98
N CYS A 80 7.04 13.23 -4.18
CA CYS A 80 7.99 12.48 -5.00
C CYS A 80 9.28 13.27 -5.25
N SER A 81 9.17 14.54 -5.64
CA SER A 81 10.35 15.40 -5.86
C SER A 81 11.18 15.59 -4.59
N GLN A 82 10.56 15.72 -3.42
CA GLN A 82 11.27 16.02 -2.17
C GLN A 82 11.85 14.78 -1.51
N THR A 83 11.16 13.64 -1.59
CA THR A 83 11.53 12.41 -0.88
C THR A 83 12.35 11.46 -1.76
N VAL A 84 12.07 11.41 -3.06
CA VAL A 84 12.69 10.48 -4.00
C VAL A 84 13.62 11.19 -4.99
N GLY A 85 13.38 12.47 -5.27
CA GLY A 85 14.11 13.23 -6.30
C GLY A 85 13.55 13.06 -7.72
N GLY A 86 12.38 12.43 -7.85
CA GLY A 86 11.72 12.18 -9.14
C GLY A 86 10.33 11.56 -8.95
N PHE A 87 9.49 11.59 -9.99
CA PHE A 87 8.13 11.07 -9.93
C PHE A 87 8.13 9.54 -9.89
N VAL A 88 7.41 8.95 -8.94
CA VAL A 88 7.18 7.50 -8.89
C VAL A 88 5.90 7.20 -9.67
N HIS A 89 6.02 6.47 -10.77
CA HIS A 89 4.86 6.14 -11.60
C HIS A 89 4.12 4.92 -11.06
N HIS A 90 2.79 4.99 -11.04
CA HIS A 90 1.95 3.83 -10.85
C HIS A 90 1.75 3.13 -12.19
N VAL A 91 2.14 1.86 -12.25
CA VAL A 91 1.88 0.99 -13.39
C VAL A 91 1.04 -0.17 -12.86
N PRO A 92 -0.25 -0.26 -13.24
CA PRO A 92 -1.08 -1.39 -12.85
C PRO A 92 -0.43 -2.69 -13.32
N THR A 93 -0.39 -3.69 -12.45
CA THR A 93 -0.07 -5.06 -12.86
C THR A 93 -1.31 -5.68 -13.48
N ASP A 94 -1.17 -6.39 -14.60
CA ASP A 94 -2.28 -7.14 -15.17
C ASP A 94 -2.73 -8.23 -14.17
N GLU A 95 -4.02 -8.24 -13.85
CA GLU A 95 -4.60 -9.24 -12.94
C GLU A 95 -4.60 -10.61 -13.62
N GLY A 96 -3.82 -11.59 -13.12
CA GLY A 96 -3.97 -12.98 -13.56
C GLY A 96 -2.80 -13.94 -13.38
N ASP A 97 -1.55 -13.45 -13.31
CA ASP A 97 -0.38 -14.36 -13.48
C ASP A 97 0.50 -14.55 -12.23
N GLU A 98 0.20 -13.90 -11.09
CA GLU A 98 1.00 -14.06 -9.87
C GLU A 98 0.55 -15.26 -9.02
N THR A 99 1.47 -16.20 -8.82
CA THR A 99 1.27 -17.31 -7.86
C THR A 99 1.30 -16.79 -6.41
N PRO A 100 0.64 -17.46 -5.44
CA PRO A 100 0.69 -17.07 -4.02
C PRO A 100 2.12 -17.00 -3.45
N SER A 101 3.02 -17.85 -3.94
CA SER A 101 4.43 -17.83 -3.52
C SER A 101 5.16 -16.58 -4.03
N ALA A 102 4.89 -16.16 -5.27
CA ALA A 102 5.45 -14.94 -5.83
C ALA A 102 4.95 -13.72 -5.07
N ALA A 103 3.65 -13.68 -4.76
CA ALA A 103 3.03 -12.59 -4.02
C ALA A 103 3.60 -12.44 -2.60
N ARG A 104 3.85 -13.56 -1.90
CA ARG A 104 4.55 -13.55 -0.59
C ARG A 104 5.98 -13.01 -0.71
N ALA A 105 6.76 -13.48 -1.69
CA ALA A 105 8.12 -13.01 -1.90
C ALA A 105 8.17 -11.51 -2.24
N THR A 106 7.21 -11.02 -3.03
CA THR A 106 7.06 -9.59 -3.30
C THR A 106 6.73 -8.79 -2.05
N ARG A 107 5.79 -9.25 -1.21
CA ARG A 107 5.51 -8.62 0.09
C ARG A 107 6.77 -8.54 0.96
N GLU A 108 7.50 -9.64 1.12
CA GLU A 108 8.72 -9.68 1.93
C GLU A 108 9.78 -8.71 1.42
N ARG A 109 9.98 -8.64 0.09
CA ARG A 109 10.86 -7.63 -0.54
C ARG A 109 10.40 -6.21 -0.27
N THR A 110 9.11 -5.91 -0.41
CA THR A 110 8.54 -4.58 -0.11
C THR A 110 8.82 -4.18 1.33
N LEU A 111 8.53 -5.05 2.30
CA LEU A 111 8.76 -4.76 3.72
C LEU A 111 10.24 -4.57 4.05
N ALA A 112 11.12 -5.36 3.43
CA ALA A 112 12.56 -5.20 3.56
C ALA A 112 13.04 -3.86 3.00
N ALA A 113 12.53 -3.45 1.83
CA ALA A 113 12.85 -2.18 1.21
C ALA A 113 12.40 -0.98 2.07
N ILE A 114 11.18 -1.03 2.64
CA ILE A 114 10.68 0.00 3.57
C ILE A 114 11.60 0.13 4.79
N ARG A 115 11.96 -1.00 5.40
CA ARG A 115 12.88 -1.01 6.56
C ARG A 115 14.27 -0.49 6.19
N ALA A 116 14.80 -0.87 5.02
CA ALA A 116 16.10 -0.43 4.54
C ALA A 116 16.10 1.06 4.17
N ALA A 117 14.95 1.62 3.79
CA ALA A 117 14.75 3.06 3.61
C ALA A 117 14.66 3.83 4.95
N GLY A 118 14.66 3.13 6.10
CA GLY A 118 14.70 3.73 7.43
C GLY A 118 13.33 3.85 8.11
N TYR A 119 12.28 3.30 7.51
CA TYR A 119 10.90 3.48 7.96
C TYR A 119 10.38 2.30 8.79
N THR A 120 9.51 2.60 9.76
CA THR A 120 8.79 1.55 10.49
C THR A 120 7.68 0.94 9.63
N VAL A 121 7.45 -0.36 9.80
CA VAL A 121 6.40 -1.11 9.11
C VAL A 121 5.27 -1.37 10.09
N ASP A 122 4.04 -1.11 9.64
CA ASP A 122 2.83 -1.45 10.37
C ASP A 122 2.25 -2.77 9.86
N GLU A 123 2.65 -3.89 10.48
CA GLU A 123 2.34 -5.25 9.97
C GLU A 123 0.83 -5.52 9.81
N GLU A 124 -0.04 -4.85 10.56
CA GLU A 124 -1.50 -4.99 10.42
C GLU A 124 -1.99 -4.52 9.04
N LEU A 125 -1.31 -3.53 8.45
CA LEU A 125 -1.64 -3.01 7.12
C LEU A 125 -0.99 -3.81 6.00
N TRP A 126 -0.17 -4.79 6.32
CA TRP A 126 0.51 -5.65 5.35
C TRP A 126 0.14 -7.13 5.62
N PRO A 127 -1.10 -7.58 5.41
CA PRO A 127 -1.46 -8.98 5.69
C PRO A 127 -0.68 -9.98 4.82
N ASP A 128 -0.48 -11.20 5.32
CA ASP A 128 0.07 -12.31 4.51
C ASP A 128 -1.00 -12.78 3.50
N LEU A 129 -0.67 -12.66 2.20
CA LEU A 129 -1.57 -13.03 1.11
C LEU A 129 -1.95 -14.51 1.11
N ALA A 130 -1.13 -15.38 1.71
CA ALA A 130 -1.46 -16.81 1.85
C ALA A 130 -2.66 -17.08 2.78
N LYS A 131 -3.04 -16.11 3.63
CA LYS A 131 -4.24 -16.22 4.48
C LYS A 131 -5.52 -15.82 3.75
N CYS A 132 -5.44 -14.99 2.71
CA CYS A 132 -6.62 -14.60 1.91
C CYS A 132 -7.21 -15.78 1.12
N THR A 133 -6.40 -16.75 0.71
CA THR A 133 -6.88 -17.95 0.00
C THR A 133 -7.64 -18.95 0.90
N GLN A 134 -7.74 -18.72 2.21
CA GLN A 134 -8.54 -19.55 3.11
C GLN A 134 -9.98 -19.06 3.32
N CYS A 135 -10.40 -17.95 2.69
CA CYS A 135 -11.78 -17.45 2.76
C CYS A 135 -12.74 -18.08 1.72
N HIS A 136 -12.34 -19.10 0.96
CA HIS A 136 -13.24 -19.84 0.06
C HIS A 136 -13.77 -21.17 0.63
N ALA A 137 -13.57 -21.45 1.92
CA ALA A 137 -14.23 -22.57 2.58
C ALA A 137 -15.68 -22.19 2.96
N GLY A 138 -16.61 -22.35 2.02
CA GLY A 138 -18.03 -22.53 2.37
C GLY A 138 -19.07 -21.76 1.55
N CYS A 139 -19.11 -21.94 0.23
CA CYS A 139 -20.33 -21.75 -0.56
C CYS A 139 -20.42 -22.87 -1.62
N THR A 140 -20.84 -24.06 -1.23
CA THR A 140 -21.37 -25.07 -2.17
C THR A 140 -22.87 -24.80 -2.32
N ASP A 141 -23.24 -24.21 -3.46
CA ASP A 141 -24.62 -24.14 -3.90
C ASP A 141 -25.04 -25.50 -4.48
N SER A 142 -26.27 -25.91 -4.22
CA SER A 142 -26.81 -27.25 -4.49
C SER A 142 -26.98 -27.56 -5.99
N PRO A 143 -26.93 -28.84 -6.43
CA PRO A 143 -27.08 -29.19 -7.84
C PRO A 143 -28.54 -29.09 -8.31
N LYS A 144 -28.75 -28.59 -9.52
CA LYS A 144 -30.04 -28.71 -10.25
C LYS A 144 -30.06 -30.02 -11.03
N ASN A 145 -31.19 -30.73 -10.89
CA ASN A 145 -31.54 -31.96 -11.60
C ASN A 145 -31.31 -31.89 -13.11
N SER A 146 -30.89 -33.04 -13.65
CA SER A 146 -31.13 -33.49 -15.03
C SER A 146 -31.87 -34.82 -14.97
#